data_AF-A8TTK9-F1
#
_entry.id   AF-A8TTK9-F1
#
_cell.length_a   1.000
_cell.length_b   1.000
_cell.length_c   1.000
_cell.angle_alpha   90.00
_cell.angle_beta   90.00
_cell.angle_gamma   90.00
#
_symmetry.space_group_name_H-M   'P 1'
#
loop_
_entity.id
_entity.type
_entity.pdbx_description
1 polymer ?
#
loop_
_entity_poly.entity_id
_entity_poly.type
_entity_poly.pdbx_seq_one_letter_code
_entity_poly.pdbx_strand_id
1 'polypeptide(L)'
;MPCVILLLQTQHTHLLETAQTLVYTAASEADGQGLKAFRDLLVRHDRMERNVFQRLGAPATARGLAYEFDRALATQAGYDGIAVAEAARQIGQTIEDHANAQEGELFPDLIDRHDESIRHKLGDYYARIPVDSAGLAMTTPAAA
;
A
#
# COMPACT_ATOMS: atom_id res chain seq x y z
N MET A 1 20.48 0.16 -6.83
CA MET A 1 19.15 -0.05 -7.47
C MET A 1 18.22 -0.54 -6.37
N PRO A 2 16.99 -0.04 -6.22
CA PRO A 2 16.15 -0.43 -5.10
C PRO A 2 15.67 -1.87 -5.26
N CYS A 3 15.78 -2.67 -4.21
CA CYS A 3 15.13 -3.97 -4.10
C CYS A 3 13.60 -3.76 -3.96
N VAL A 4 12.77 -4.60 -4.60
CA VAL A 4 11.30 -4.48 -4.51
C VAL A 4 10.79 -4.59 -3.07
N ILE A 5 11.45 -5.36 -2.22
CA ILE A 5 11.10 -5.49 -0.80
C ILE A 5 11.32 -4.16 -0.08
N LEU A 6 12.47 -3.52 -0.27
CA LEU A 6 12.76 -2.21 0.31
C LEU A 6 11.77 -1.13 -0.17
N LEU A 7 11.33 -1.22 -1.43
CA LEU A 7 10.32 -0.33 -1.98
C LEU A 7 8.96 -0.52 -1.30
N LEU A 8 8.53 -1.76 -1.05
CA LEU A 8 7.29 -2.06 -0.31
C LEU A 8 7.38 -1.57 1.14
N GLN A 9 8.49 -1.79 1.84
CA GLN A 9 8.72 -1.26 3.20
C GLN A 9 8.64 0.27 3.23
N THR A 10 9.24 0.94 2.25
CA THR A 10 9.17 2.40 2.12
C THR A 10 7.73 2.87 1.88
N GLN A 11 6.93 2.11 1.14
CA GLN A 11 5.51 2.39 0.98
C GLN A 11 4.72 2.20 2.27
N HIS A 12 5.02 1.18 3.08
CA HIS A 12 4.39 1.01 4.39
C HIS A 12 4.62 2.22 5.30
N THR A 13 5.87 2.69 5.39
CA THR A 13 6.20 3.92 6.14
C THR A 13 5.40 5.11 5.63
N HIS A 14 5.38 5.32 4.31
CA HIS A 14 4.67 6.44 3.71
C HIS A 14 3.15 6.38 3.92
N LEU A 15 2.56 5.18 3.86
CA LEU A 15 1.14 4.95 4.15
C LEU A 15 0.81 5.31 5.60
N LEU A 16 1.64 4.88 6.54
CA LEU A 16 1.45 5.16 7.96
C LEU A 16 1.54 6.67 8.25
N GLU A 17 2.57 7.34 7.71
CA GLU A 17 2.74 8.79 7.82
C GLU A 17 1.56 9.58 7.22
N THR A 18 1.06 9.12 6.06
CA THR A 18 -0.08 9.76 5.40
C THR A 18 -1.38 9.54 6.17
N ALA A 19 -1.58 8.34 6.74
CA ALA A 19 -2.73 8.06 7.62
C ALA A 19 -2.70 8.98 8.85
N GLN A 20 -1.55 9.10 9.50
CA GLN A 20 -1.36 10.02 10.64
C GLN A 20 -1.63 11.48 10.23
N THR A 21 -1.12 11.92 9.09
CA THR A 21 -1.39 13.26 8.56
C THR A 21 -2.89 13.49 8.36
N LEU A 22 -3.59 12.52 7.76
CA LEU A 22 -5.04 12.59 7.54
C LEU A 22 -5.83 12.67 8.86
N VAL A 23 -5.38 12.00 9.92
CA VAL A 23 -5.98 12.13 11.26
C VAL A 23 -5.96 13.57 11.76
N TYR A 24 -4.88 14.31 11.51
CA TYR A 24 -4.73 15.70 11.96
C TYR A 24 -5.47 16.68 11.07
N THR A 25 -5.38 16.51 9.74
CA THR A 25 -5.92 17.48 8.79
C THR A 25 -7.42 17.34 8.59
N ALA A 26 -7.98 16.13 8.69
CA ALA A 26 -9.41 15.89 8.47
C ALA A 26 -10.29 16.65 9.47
N ALA A 27 -9.84 16.84 10.71
CA ALA A 27 -10.59 17.58 11.72
C ALA A 27 -10.54 19.10 11.52
N SER A 28 -9.48 19.63 10.89
CA SER A 28 -9.25 21.07 10.70
C SER A 28 -9.74 21.57 9.34
N GLU A 29 -9.71 20.71 8.33
CA GLU A 29 -10.09 21.03 6.97
C GLU A 29 -11.09 19.96 6.52
N ALA A 30 -12.30 20.39 6.14
CA ALA A 30 -13.26 19.52 5.46
C ALA A 30 -12.78 19.23 4.03
N ASP A 31 -11.57 18.66 3.91
CA ASP A 31 -10.90 18.49 2.64
C ASP A 31 -11.09 17.07 2.12
N GLY A 32 -12.08 16.92 1.24
CA GLY A 32 -12.28 15.70 0.46
C GLY A 32 -11.10 15.36 -0.45
N GLN A 33 -10.17 16.30 -0.73
CA GLN A 33 -8.99 16.02 -1.54
C GLN A 33 -7.97 15.16 -0.79
N GLY A 34 -7.65 15.49 0.47
CA GLY A 34 -6.77 14.65 1.32
C GLY A 34 -7.28 13.22 1.46
N LEU A 35 -8.59 13.06 1.68
CA LEU A 35 -9.24 11.75 1.74
C LEU A 35 -9.11 10.95 0.44
N LYS A 36 -9.43 11.60 -0.70
CA LYS A 36 -9.30 10.96 -2.01
C LYS A 36 -7.84 10.59 -2.32
N ALA A 37 -6.90 11.48 -2.03
CA ALA A 37 -5.47 11.25 -2.28
C ALA A 37 -4.95 10.05 -1.48
N PHE A 38 -5.33 9.96 -0.19
CA PHE A 38 -4.96 8.84 0.65
C PHE A 38 -5.59 7.52 0.16
N ARG A 39 -6.86 7.53 -0.23
CA ARG A 39 -7.51 6.35 -0.83
C ARG A 39 -6.82 5.90 -2.11
N ASP A 40 -6.48 6.84 -3.00
CA ASP A 40 -5.76 6.53 -4.25
C ASP A 40 -4.36 5.97 -3.98
N LEU A 41 -3.70 6.42 -2.90
CA LEU A 41 -2.42 5.86 -2.44
C LEU A 41 -2.56 4.40 -2.01
N LEU A 42 -3.57 4.07 -1.19
CA LEU A 42 -3.86 2.69 -0.76
C LEU A 42 -4.13 1.76 -1.96
N VAL A 43 -4.96 2.19 -2.91
CA VAL A 43 -5.28 1.41 -4.12
C VAL A 43 -4.02 1.11 -4.94
N ARG A 44 -3.10 2.08 -5.05
CA ARG A 44 -1.84 1.90 -5.77
C ARG A 44 -0.93 0.90 -5.08
N HIS A 45 -0.81 1.01 -3.75
CA HIS A 45 -0.06 0.04 -2.95
C HIS A 45 -0.63 -1.38 -3.11
N ASP A 46 -1.94 -1.57 -2.90
CA ASP A 46 -2.60 -2.87 -3.03
C ASP A 46 -2.38 -3.52 -4.41
N ARG A 47 -2.38 -2.70 -5.47
CA ARG A 47 -2.16 -3.17 -6.84
C ARG A 47 -0.71 -3.58 -7.09
N MET A 48 0.24 -2.77 -6.60
CA MET A 48 1.66 -3.09 -6.70
C MET A 48 1.97 -4.36 -5.92
N GLU A 49 1.56 -4.43 -4.66
CA GLU A 49 1.76 -5.58 -3.77
C GLU A 49 1.27 -6.87 -4.44
N ARG A 50 0.00 -6.87 -4.89
CA ARG A 50 -0.59 -8.04 -5.55
C ARG A 50 0.21 -8.50 -6.76
N ASN A 51 0.70 -7.57 -7.57
CA ASN A 51 1.47 -7.91 -8.76
C ASN A 51 2.87 -8.44 -8.39
N VAL A 52 3.53 -7.82 -7.42
CA VAL A 52 4.82 -8.31 -6.89
C VAL A 52 4.67 -9.72 -6.34
N PHE A 53 3.67 -9.96 -5.49
CA PHE A 53 3.44 -11.26 -4.88
C PHE A 53 3.06 -12.32 -5.92
N GLN A 54 2.24 -11.98 -6.91
CA GLN A 54 1.95 -12.88 -8.03
C GLN A 54 3.24 -13.27 -8.79
N ARG A 55 4.14 -12.32 -9.06
CA ARG A 55 5.40 -12.59 -9.77
C ARG A 55 6.40 -13.40 -8.94
N LEU A 56 6.34 -13.28 -7.62
CA LEU A 56 7.17 -14.04 -6.68
C LEU A 56 6.50 -15.35 -6.24
N GLY A 57 5.29 -15.67 -6.70
CA GLY A 57 4.58 -16.88 -6.27
C GLY A 57 4.18 -16.86 -4.79
N ALA A 58 4.04 -15.66 -4.22
CA ALA A 58 3.61 -15.43 -2.85
C ALA A 58 2.08 -15.30 -2.77
N PRO A 59 1.46 -15.71 -1.65
CA PRO A 59 0.03 -15.48 -1.45
C PRO A 59 -0.27 -13.98 -1.41
N ALA A 60 -1.28 -13.55 -2.17
CA ALA A 60 -1.81 -12.19 -2.05
C ALA A 60 -2.77 -12.08 -0.87
N THR A 61 -2.78 -10.93 -0.21
CA THR A 61 -3.79 -10.56 0.78
C THR A 61 -5.20 -10.66 0.18
N ALA A 62 -6.11 -11.33 0.88
CA ALA A 62 -7.48 -11.58 0.39
C ALA A 62 -8.29 -10.28 0.25
N ARG A 63 -7.99 -9.28 1.08
CA ARG A 63 -8.56 -7.92 1.07
C ARG A 63 -7.41 -6.93 1.19
N GLY A 64 -7.40 -5.91 0.32
CA GLY A 64 -6.39 -4.85 0.34
C GLY A 64 -6.74 -3.74 1.33
N LEU A 65 -5.75 -2.91 1.66
CA LEU A 65 -5.90 -1.82 2.62
C LEU A 65 -6.92 -0.77 2.15
N ALA A 66 -7.08 -0.55 0.83
CA ALA A 66 -8.10 0.36 0.31
C ALA A 66 -9.52 -0.10 0.65
N TYR A 67 -9.78 -1.41 0.60
CA TYR A 67 -11.06 -1.98 0.98
C TYR A 67 -11.30 -1.82 2.49
N GLU A 68 -10.28 -2.07 3.31
CA GLU A 68 -10.38 -1.93 4.76
C GLU A 68 -10.63 -0.47 5.16
N PHE A 69 -10.05 0.48 4.43
CA PHE A 69 -10.30 1.90 4.63
C PHE A 69 -11.72 2.32 4.26
N ASP A 70 -12.22 1.89 3.09
CA ASP A 70 -13.60 2.14 2.67
C ASP A 70 -14.59 1.55 3.68
N ARG A 71 -14.29 0.38 4.25
CA ARG A 71 -15.09 -0.24 5.31
C ARG A 71 -15.05 0.57 6.60
N ALA A 72 -13.88 1.05 7.01
CA ALA A 72 -13.72 1.89 8.21
C ALA A 72 -14.48 3.22 8.08
N LEU A 73 -14.52 3.82 6.88
CA LEU A 73 -15.35 5.00 6.61
C LEU A 73 -16.84 4.70 6.69
N ALA A 74 -17.28 3.57 6.10
CA ALA A 74 -18.68 3.19 6.08
C ALA A 74 -19.28 2.88 7.45
N THR A 75 -18.45 2.56 8.46
CA THR A 75 -18.90 2.33 9.83
C THR A 75 -19.07 3.62 10.65
N GLN A 76 -18.63 4.77 10.15
CA GLN A 76 -18.73 6.03 10.87
C GLN A 76 -20.13 6.63 10.79
N ALA A 77 -20.53 7.33 11.85
CA ALA A 77 -21.80 8.04 11.90
C ALA A 77 -21.70 9.36 11.12
N GLY A 78 -21.95 9.31 9.81
CA GLY A 78 -21.90 10.48 8.93
C GLY A 78 -20.59 10.58 8.14
N TYR A 79 -20.38 11.74 7.51
CA TYR A 79 -19.25 11.98 6.62
C TYR A 79 -18.68 13.38 6.86
N ASP A 80 -18.17 13.59 8.07
CA ASP A 80 -17.49 14.81 8.48
C ASP A 80 -16.00 14.54 8.78
N GLY A 81 -15.28 15.60 9.14
CA GLY A 81 -13.86 15.52 9.46
C GLY A 81 -13.53 14.59 10.63
N ILE A 82 -14.45 14.43 11.58
CA ILE A 82 -14.27 13.55 12.75
C ILE A 82 -14.36 12.10 12.29
N ALA A 83 -15.39 11.76 11.52
CA ALA A 83 -15.54 10.43 10.92
C ALA A 83 -14.31 10.04 10.07
N VAL A 84 -13.82 10.96 9.24
CA VAL A 84 -12.61 10.71 8.43
C VAL A 84 -11.38 10.50 9.31
N ALA A 85 -11.19 11.31 10.35
CA ALA A 85 -10.08 11.14 11.28
C ALA A 85 -10.16 9.81 12.04
N GLU A 86 -11.35 9.37 12.45
CA GLU A 86 -11.55 8.07 13.10
C GLU A 86 -11.25 6.90 12.16
N ALA A 87 -11.74 6.94 10.92
CA ALA A 87 -11.41 5.95 9.91
C ALA A 87 -9.89 5.93 9.61
N ALA A 88 -9.24 7.10 9.56
CA ALA A 88 -7.80 7.23 9.36
C ALA A 88 -6.98 6.65 10.53
N ARG A 89 -7.45 6.78 11.79
CA ARG A 89 -6.81 6.11 12.94
C ARG A 89 -6.96 4.60 12.83
N GLN A 90 -8.16 4.11 12.50
CA GLN A 90 -8.43 2.68 12.40
C GLN A 90 -7.61 2.01 11.30
N ILE A 91 -7.54 2.61 10.12
CA ILE A 91 -6.70 2.10 9.03
C ILE A 91 -5.21 2.23 9.36
N GLY A 92 -4.79 3.24 10.11
CA GLY A 92 -3.41 3.37 10.60
C GLY A 92 -2.95 2.12 11.35
N GLN A 93 -3.76 1.63 12.31
CA GLN A 93 -3.49 0.36 13.00
C GLN A 93 -3.46 -0.83 12.03
N THR A 94 -4.39 -0.86 11.08
CA THR A 94 -4.46 -1.96 10.09
C THR A 94 -3.24 -1.98 9.16
N ILE A 95 -2.72 -0.81 8.77
CA ILE A 95 -1.50 -0.66 7.98
C ILE A 95 -0.29 -1.16 8.78
N GLU A 96 -0.21 -0.81 10.05
CA GLU A 96 0.87 -1.26 10.93
C GLU A 96 0.87 -2.79 11.10
N ASP A 97 -0.30 -3.39 11.38
CA ASP A 97 -0.45 -4.84 11.50
C ASP A 97 -0.11 -5.55 10.18
N HIS A 98 -0.56 -5.00 9.05
CA HIS A 98 -0.25 -5.49 7.70
C HIS A 98 1.25 -5.45 7.40
N ALA A 99 1.89 -4.31 7.65
CA ALA A 99 3.32 -4.12 7.44
C ALA A 99 4.13 -5.08 8.32
N ASN A 100 3.78 -5.19 9.61
CA ASN A 100 4.46 -6.09 10.55
C ASN A 100 4.36 -7.55 10.12
N ALA A 101 3.18 -8.02 9.69
CA ALA A 101 3.00 -9.38 9.21
C ALA A 101 3.85 -9.66 7.95
N GLN A 102 3.89 -8.71 7.01
CA GLN A 102 4.70 -8.87 5.81
C GLN A 102 6.19 -8.80 6.08
N GLU A 103 6.64 -7.82 6.85
CA GLU A 103 8.05 -7.57 7.10
C GLU A 103 8.68 -8.59 8.05
N GLY A 104 7.90 -9.09 9.02
CA GLY A 104 8.36 -10.07 10.00
C GLY A 104 8.33 -11.51 9.49
N GLU A 105 7.38 -11.87 8.62
CA GLU A 105 7.16 -13.26 8.22
C GLU A 105 7.34 -13.48 6.72
N LEU A 106 6.66 -12.68 5.87
CA LEU A 106 6.62 -12.91 4.43
C LEU A 106 7.91 -12.50 3.72
N PHE A 107 8.42 -11.30 3.96
CA PHE A 107 9.57 -10.76 3.26
C PHE A 107 10.85 -11.57 3.49
N PRO A 108 11.15 -12.07 4.71
CA PRO A 108 12.25 -13.01 4.91
C PRO A 108 12.15 -14.26 4.02
N ASP A 109 10.97 -14.89 3.91
CA ASP A 109 10.76 -16.04 3.01
C ASP A 109 11.04 -15.67 1.54
N LEU A 110 10.60 -14.48 1.11
CA LEU A 110 10.86 -14.00 -0.26
C LEU A 110 12.33 -13.63 -0.51
N ILE A 111 13.06 -13.23 0.53
CA ILE A 111 14.50 -12.98 0.45
C ILE A 111 15.24 -14.31 0.25
N ASP A 112 14.84 -15.34 0.99
CA ASP A 112 15.50 -16.65 0.96
C ASP A 112 15.18 -17.45 -0.30
N ARG A 113 13.94 -17.36 -0.81
CA ARG A 113 13.47 -18.19 -1.95
C ARG A 113 13.79 -17.64 -3.33
N HIS A 114 14.13 -16.35 -3.43
CA HIS A 114 14.38 -15.71 -4.71
C HIS A 114 15.79 -15.16 -4.80
N ASP A 115 16.31 -15.05 -6.02
CA ASP A 115 17.59 -14.40 -6.23
C ASP A 115 17.48 -12.89 -6.04
N GLU A 116 18.56 -12.31 -5.52
CA GLU A 116 18.70 -10.85 -5.39
C GLU A 116 18.45 -10.13 -6.72
N SER A 117 18.90 -10.72 -7.83
CA SER A 117 18.72 -10.14 -9.17
C SER A 117 17.25 -10.02 -9.59
N ILE A 118 16.40 -10.99 -9.20
CA ILE A 118 14.96 -10.96 -9.50
C ILE A 118 14.30 -9.85 -8.69
N ARG A 119 14.61 -9.76 -7.40
CA ARG A 119 14.06 -8.71 -6.52
C ARG A 119 14.44 -7.31 -6.96
N HIS A 120 15.67 -7.11 -7.45
CA HIS A 120 16.12 -5.83 -7.99
C HIS A 120 15.48 -5.50 -9.34
N LYS A 121 15.35 -6.45 -10.26
CA LYS A 121 14.63 -6.24 -11.53
C LYS A 121 13.18 -5.80 -11.30
N LEU A 122 12.50 -6.38 -10.31
CA LEU A 122 11.17 -5.95 -9.92
C LEU A 122 11.18 -4.55 -9.29
N GLY A 123 12.13 -4.27 -8.40
CA GLY A 123 12.24 -2.96 -7.76
C GLY A 123 12.49 -1.85 -8.77
N ASP A 124 13.36 -2.07 -9.76
CA ASP A 124 13.60 -1.13 -10.85
C ASP A 124 12.36 -0.90 -11.73
N TYR A 125 11.60 -1.96 -12.01
CA TYR A 125 10.36 -1.84 -12.77
C TYR A 125 9.37 -0.93 -12.03
N TYR A 126 9.14 -1.17 -10.75
CA TYR A 126 8.17 -0.40 -9.96
C TYR A 126 8.64 1.00 -9.59
N ALA A 127 9.94 1.22 -9.40
CA ALA A 127 10.49 2.55 -9.15
C ALA A 127 10.33 3.49 -10.36
N ARG A 128 10.19 2.94 -11.58
CA ARG A 128 10.02 3.71 -12.83
C ARG A 128 8.57 4.01 -13.17
N ILE A 129 7.60 3.44 -12.46
CA ILE A 129 6.19 3.67 -12.73
C ILE A 129 5.80 4.98 -12.02
N PRO A 130 5.46 6.05 -12.75
CA PRO A 130 5.04 7.30 -12.13
C PRO A 130 3.90 7.06 -11.16
N VAL A 131 3.91 7.79 -10.04
CA VAL A 131 2.89 7.74 -8.99
C VAL A 131 1.47 7.93 -9.57
N ASP A 132 1.33 8.67 -10.67
CA ASP A 132 0.04 8.96 -11.34
C ASP A 132 -0.38 7.99 -12.47
N SER A 133 0.33 6.87 -12.64
CA SER A 133 0.05 5.92 -13.72
C SER A 133 -1.11 4.99 -13.37
N ALA A 134 -2.31 5.30 -13.86
CA ALA A 134 -3.48 4.42 -13.77
C ALA A 134 -3.31 3.03 -14.46
N GLY A 135 -2.17 2.76 -15.09
CA GLY A 135 -1.95 1.58 -15.94
C GLY A 135 -0.74 0.72 -15.56
N LEU A 136 -0.80 -0.04 -14.46
CA LEU A 136 -0.09 -1.33 -14.42
C LEU A 136 -0.84 -2.33 -15.31
N ALA A 137 -0.76 -2.13 -16.63
CA ALA A 137 -1.15 -3.17 -17.56
C ALA A 137 -0.24 -4.39 -17.31
N MET A 138 -0.84 -5.58 -17.33
CA MET A 138 -0.18 -6.88 -17.18
C MET A 138 0.76 -7.17 -18.36
N THR A 139 1.82 -6.38 -18.52
CA THR A 139 2.90 -6.72 -19.44
C THR A 139 3.95 -7.51 -18.65
N THR A 140 3.79 -8.83 -18.72
CA THR A 140 4.85 -9.79 -18.46
C THR A 140 6.02 -9.47 -19.40
N PRO A 141 7.21 -9.11 -18.92
CA PRO A 141 8.38 -9.23 -19.77
C PRO A 141 8.59 -10.71 -20.04
N ALA A 142 8.66 -11.07 -21.33
CA ALA A 142 9.00 -12.42 -21.76
C ALA A 142 10.34 -12.82 -21.12
N ALA A 143 10.38 -14.03 -20.56
CA ALA A 143 11.63 -14.65 -20.15
C ALA A 143 12.52 -14.78 -21.40
N ALA A 144 13.72 -14.21 -21.32
CA ALA A 144 14.84 -14.51 -22.21
C ALA A 144 15.82 -15.40 -21.47
#